data_AF-A0A4R3HT75-F1
#
_entry.id   AF-A0A4R3HT75-F1
#
_cell.length_a   1.000
_cell.length_b   1.000
_cell.length_c   1.000
_cell.angle_alpha   90.00
_cell.angle_beta   90.00
_cell.angle_gamma   90.00
#
_symmetry.space_group_name_H-M   'P 1'
#
loop_
_entity.id
_entity.type
_entity.pdbx_description
1 polymer ?
#
loop_
_entity_poly.entity_id
_entity_poly.type
_entity_poly.pdbx_seq_one_letter_code
_entity_poly.pdbx_strand_id
1 'polypeptide(L)'
;MSVTTTPVIPDFDMLVSLHEHDPEAFEALRRHLLWDAVRAAPVEHQPSLERLLARIEATRASAGSPAQAANQAFEMMAESLKELRESWHQACHSLSELQARLLIERVR
;
A
#
# COMPACT_ATOMS: atom_id res chain seq x y z
N MET A 1 11.91 17.43 -6.11
CA MET A 1 12.22 17.04 -4.71
C MET A 1 10.91 17.13 -3.95
N SER A 2 10.22 16.02 -3.75
CA SER A 2 8.98 16.00 -2.97
C SER A 2 9.33 15.70 -1.52
N VAL A 3 9.07 16.66 -0.63
CA VAL A 3 9.22 16.51 0.81
C VAL A 3 8.08 15.59 1.27
N THR A 4 8.38 14.32 1.51
CA THR A 4 7.45 13.39 2.16
C THR A 4 7.33 13.79 3.62
N THR A 5 6.34 14.63 3.95
CA THR A 5 5.97 14.88 5.35
C THR A 5 5.43 13.57 5.92
N THR A 6 6.24 12.86 6.70
CA THR A 6 5.80 11.66 7.39
C THR A 6 4.71 12.06 8.40
N PRO A 7 3.50 11.48 8.34
CA PRO A 7 2.46 11.79 9.30
C PRO A 7 2.94 11.41 10.70
N VAL A 8 2.79 12.32 11.67
CA VAL A 8 3.18 12.07 13.06
C VAL A 8 2.14 11.13 13.66
N ILE A 9 2.51 9.87 13.82
CA ILE A 9 1.68 8.86 14.49
C ILE A 9 1.92 9.00 16.00
N PRO A 10 0.86 9.09 16.82
CA PRO A 10 1.00 9.05 18.28
C PRO A 10 1.71 7.76 18.73
N ASP A 11 2.34 7.79 19.90
CA ASP A 11 2.90 6.57 20.47
C ASP A 11 1.83 5.51 20.75
N PHE A 12 2.28 4.29 20.98
CA PHE A 12 1.41 3.13 21.14
C PHE A 12 0.48 3.26 22.35
N ASP A 13 0.99 3.76 23.48
CA ASP A 13 0.21 3.88 24.71
C ASP A 13 -0.93 4.88 24.55
N MET A 14 -0.69 6.00 23.84
CA MET A 14 -1.74 6.95 23.48
C MET A 14 -2.78 6.34 22.55
N LEU A 15 -2.38 5.52 21.58
CA LEU A 15 -3.30 4.86 20.66
C LEU A 15 -4.19 3.84 21.39
N VAL A 16 -3.61 3.05 22.31
CA VAL A 16 -4.35 2.12 23.16
C VAL A 16 -5.34 2.88 24.05
N SER A 17 -4.86 3.91 24.74
CA SER A 17 -5.73 4.75 25.58
C SER A 17 -6.86 5.36 24.77
N LEU A 18 -6.60 5.86 23.56
CA LEU A 18 -7.63 6.44 22.71
C LEU A 18 -8.66 5.39 22.29
N HIS A 19 -8.22 4.19 21.91
CA HIS A 19 -9.14 3.11 21.55
C HIS A 19 -10.01 2.65 22.71
N GLU A 20 -9.47 2.57 23.93
CA GLU A 20 -10.21 2.13 25.11
C GLU A 20 -11.26 3.16 25.57
N HIS A 21 -10.95 4.44 25.47
CA HIS A 21 -11.81 5.52 25.98
C HIS A 21 -12.74 6.09 24.91
N ASP A 22 -12.29 6.18 23.65
CA ASP A 22 -13.04 6.69 22.51
C ASP A 22 -12.67 5.94 21.20
N PRO A 23 -13.27 4.76 21.00
CA PRO A 23 -13.03 3.96 19.79
C PRO A 23 -13.36 4.70 18.48
N GLU A 24 -14.33 5.62 18.50
CA GLU A 24 -14.72 6.38 17.32
C GLU A 24 -13.65 7.41 16.95
N ALA A 25 -13.09 8.12 17.93
CA ALA A 25 -11.98 9.03 17.73
C ALA A 25 -10.72 8.30 17.25
N PHE A 26 -10.45 7.10 17.77
CA PHE A 26 -9.37 6.25 17.26
C PHE A 26 -9.57 5.94 15.76
N GLU A 27 -10.77 5.53 15.36
CA GLU A 27 -11.06 5.24 13.96
C GLU A 27 -11.03 6.49 13.07
N ALA A 28 -11.40 7.66 13.61
CA ALA A 28 -11.29 8.93 12.92
C ALA A 28 -9.82 9.32 12.67
N LEU A 29 -8.96 9.17 13.70
CA LEU A 29 -7.52 9.39 13.60
C LEU A 29 -6.90 8.44 12.56
N ARG A 30 -7.25 7.15 12.60
CA ARG A 30 -6.75 6.16 11.64
C ARG A 30 -7.10 6.54 10.20
N ARG A 31 -8.36 6.92 9.94
CA ARG A 31 -8.79 7.39 8.61
C ARG A 31 -8.02 8.64 8.18
N HIS A 32 -7.82 9.59 9.09
CA HIS A 32 -7.09 10.83 8.81
C HIS A 32 -5.65 10.55 8.38
N LEU A 33 -4.92 9.74 9.16
CA LEU A 33 -3.53 9.36 8.88
C LEU A 33 -3.38 8.64 7.53
N LEU A 34 -4.32 7.76 7.18
CA LEU A 34 -4.31 7.07 5.88
C LEU A 34 -4.53 8.03 4.71
N TRP A 35 -5.49 8.95 4.84
CA TRP A 35 -5.73 9.95 3.81
C TRP A 35 -4.58 10.96 3.67
N ASP A 36 -3.90 11.31 4.77
CA ASP A 36 -2.66 12.10 4.70
C ASP A 36 -1.57 11.37 3.93
N ALA A 37 -1.39 10.07 4.18
CA ALA A 37 -0.42 9.26 3.43
C ALA A 37 -0.75 9.20 1.94
N VAL A 38 -2.03 9.09 1.56
CA VAL A 38 -2.46 9.16 0.15
C VAL A 38 -2.14 10.53 -0.44
N ARG A 39 -2.49 11.62 0.24
CA ARG A 39 -2.24 12.99 -0.24
C ARG A 39 -0.76 13.35 -0.34
N ALA A 40 0.08 12.75 0.49
CA ALA A 40 1.53 12.96 0.46
C ALA A 40 2.22 12.24 -0.71
N ALA A 41 1.55 11.28 -1.36
CA ALA A 41 2.11 10.58 -2.51
C ALA A 41 2.11 11.46 -3.79
N PRO A 42 3.00 11.18 -4.76
CA PRO A 42 2.98 11.82 -6.07
C PRO A 42 1.59 11.76 -6.71
N VAL A 43 1.17 12.85 -7.35
CA VAL A 43 -0.21 13.05 -7.87
C VAL A 43 -0.60 11.94 -8.85
N GLU A 44 0.34 11.47 -9.65
CA GLU A 44 0.17 10.34 -10.58
C GLU A 44 -0.21 9.02 -9.90
N HIS A 45 0.11 8.86 -8.61
CA HIS A 45 -0.17 7.64 -7.85
C HIS A 45 -1.40 7.76 -6.95
N GLN A 46 -1.86 8.97 -6.64
CA GLN A 46 -2.99 9.20 -5.74
C GLN A 46 -4.26 8.44 -6.17
N PRO A 47 -4.72 8.46 -7.44
CA PRO A 47 -5.94 7.75 -7.83
C PRO A 47 -5.88 6.23 -7.61
N SER A 48 -4.70 5.64 -7.72
CA SER A 48 -4.51 4.20 -7.44
C SER A 48 -4.49 3.92 -5.94
N LEU A 49 -3.86 4.79 -5.15
CA LEU A 49 -3.83 4.68 -3.69
C LEU A 49 -5.22 4.90 -3.07
N GLU A 50 -6.02 5.82 -3.60
CA GLU A 50 -7.41 6.03 -3.18
C GLU A 50 -8.27 4.78 -3.40
N ARG A 51 -8.14 4.14 -4.57
CA ARG A 51 -8.84 2.87 -4.85
C ARG A 51 -8.41 1.76 -3.91
N LEU A 52 -7.10 1.67 -3.62
CA LEU A 52 -6.58 0.70 -2.66
C LEU A 52 -7.14 0.94 -1.26
N LEU A 53 -7.11 2.19 -0.78
CA LEU A 53 -7.64 2.57 0.52
C LEU A 53 -9.14 2.26 0.61
N ALA A 54 -9.92 2.59 -0.42
CA ALA A 54 -11.35 2.26 -0.47
C ALA A 54 -11.61 0.74 -0.36
N ARG A 55 -10.78 -0.09 -1.03
CA ARG A 55 -10.87 -1.55 -0.91
C ARG A 55 -10.56 -2.03 0.50
N ILE A 56 -9.50 -1.52 1.13
CA ILE A 56 -9.12 -1.85 2.52
C ILE A 56 -10.24 -1.47 3.49
N GLU A 57 -10.82 -0.29 3.35
CA GLU A 57 -11.92 0.18 4.19
C GLU A 57 -13.17 -0.71 4.05
N ALA A 58 -13.52 -1.11 2.81
CA ALA A 58 -14.62 -2.03 2.56
C ALA A 58 -14.38 -3.40 3.18
N THR A 59 -13.16 -3.95 3.02
CA THR A 59 -12.78 -5.23 3.64
C THR A 59 -12.84 -5.17 5.16
N ARG A 60 -12.39 -4.08 5.78
CA ARG A 60 -12.51 -3.88 7.23
C ARG A 60 -13.98 -3.84 7.66
N ALA A 61 -14.83 -3.10 6.95
CA ALA A 61 -16.25 -2.99 7.28
C ALA A 61 -16.99 -4.34 7.21
N SER A 62 -16.53 -5.25 6.34
CA SER A 62 -17.06 -6.63 6.25
C SER A 62 -16.44 -7.63 7.23
N ALA A 63 -15.36 -7.25 7.94
CA ALA A 63 -14.67 -8.17 8.85
C ALA A 63 -15.45 -8.35 10.16
N GLY A 64 -15.48 -9.57 10.69
CA GLY A 64 -16.11 -9.89 11.96
C GLY A 64 -15.34 -9.45 13.20
N SER A 65 -14.08 -9.02 13.05
CA SER A 65 -13.28 -8.43 14.14
C SER A 65 -12.16 -7.52 13.63
N PRO A 66 -11.66 -6.58 14.46
CA PRO A 66 -10.50 -5.75 14.11
C PRO A 66 -9.26 -6.57 13.74
N ALA A 67 -9.00 -7.67 14.45
CA ALA A 67 -7.88 -8.56 14.15
C ALA A 67 -8.05 -9.25 12.78
N GLN A 68 -9.28 -9.68 12.45
CA GLN A 68 -9.57 -10.25 11.13
C GLN A 68 -9.40 -9.21 10.02
N ALA A 69 -9.80 -7.96 10.25
CA ALA A 69 -9.57 -6.87 9.30
C ALA A 69 -8.08 -6.60 9.08
N ALA A 70 -7.29 -6.57 10.16
CA ALA A 70 -5.85 -6.37 10.09
C ALA A 70 -5.18 -7.50 9.29
N ASN A 71 -5.53 -8.76 9.56
CA ASN A 71 -5.00 -9.90 8.80
C ASN A 71 -5.32 -9.81 7.31
N GLN A 72 -6.58 -9.51 6.96
CA GLN A 72 -6.97 -9.34 5.56
C GLN A 72 -6.23 -8.20 4.87
N ALA A 73 -6.02 -7.07 5.57
CA ALA A 73 -5.22 -5.97 5.05
C ALA A 73 -3.75 -6.40 4.80
N PHE A 74 -3.16 -7.18 5.70
CA PHE A 74 -1.81 -7.76 5.52
C PHE A 74 -1.75 -8.74 4.33
N GLU A 75 -2.76 -9.59 4.16
CA GLU A 75 -2.86 -10.49 3.01
C GLU A 75 -2.94 -9.71 1.69
N MET A 76 -3.73 -8.63 1.64
CA MET A 76 -3.80 -7.75 0.48
C MET A 76 -2.43 -7.13 0.15
N MET A 77 -1.70 -6.65 1.15
CA MET A 77 -0.35 -6.11 0.96
C MET A 77 0.64 -7.17 0.48
N ALA A 78 0.56 -8.38 1.03
CA ALA A 78 1.41 -9.50 0.63
C ALA A 78 1.17 -9.91 -0.83
N GLU A 79 -0.10 -9.93 -1.28
CA GLU A 79 -0.43 -10.23 -2.67
C GLU A 79 0.07 -9.14 -3.61
N SER A 80 -0.10 -7.85 -3.27
CA SER A 80 0.45 -6.75 -4.08
C SER A 80 1.97 -6.83 -4.22
N LEU A 81 2.69 -7.22 -3.17
CA LEU A 81 4.15 -7.43 -3.24
C LEU A 81 4.51 -8.61 -4.15
N LYS A 82 3.71 -9.68 -4.12
CA LYS A 82 3.88 -10.84 -5.00
C LYS A 82 3.65 -10.45 -6.47
N GLU A 83 2.57 -9.74 -6.79
CA GLU A 83 2.28 -9.23 -8.14
C GLU A 83 3.40 -8.33 -8.66
N LEU A 84 3.93 -7.45 -7.81
CA LEU A 84 5.05 -6.58 -8.16
C LEU A 84 6.31 -7.40 -8.50
N ARG A 85 6.65 -8.39 -7.67
CA ARG A 85 7.80 -9.27 -7.90
C ARG A 85 7.68 -10.06 -9.19
N GLU A 86 6.48 -10.57 -9.50
CA GLU A 86 6.21 -11.30 -10.74
C GLU A 86 6.37 -10.38 -11.96
N SER A 87 5.79 -9.19 -11.91
CA SER A 87 5.91 -8.18 -12.97
C SER A 87 7.37 -7.77 -13.21
N TRP A 88 8.15 -7.62 -12.13
CA TRP A 88 9.58 -7.33 -12.22
C TRP A 88 10.36 -8.45 -12.93
N HIS A 89 10.14 -9.72 -12.55
CA HIS A 89 10.79 -10.85 -13.22
C HIS A 89 10.43 -10.90 -14.71
N GLN A 90 9.17 -10.68 -15.07
CA GLN A 90 8.72 -10.63 -16.47
C GLN A 90 9.41 -9.51 -17.27
N ALA A 91 9.59 -8.34 -16.67
CA ALA A 91 10.30 -7.23 -17.29
C ALA A 91 11.79 -7.58 -17.52
N CYS A 92 12.47 -8.17 -16.52
CA CYS A 92 13.85 -8.62 -16.67
C CYS A 92 14.02 -9.68 -17.76
N HIS A 93 13.09 -10.64 -17.86
CA HIS A 93 13.10 -11.65 -18.92
C HIS A 93 12.93 -11.02 -20.30
N SER A 94 11.94 -10.14 -20.46
CA SER A 94 11.69 -9.41 -21.71
C SER A 94 12.92 -8.61 -22.18
N LEU A 95 13.59 -7.94 -21.24
CA LEU A 95 14.82 -7.19 -21.53
C LEU A 95 15.95 -8.12 -21.99
N SER A 96 16.12 -9.27 -21.33
CA SER A 96 17.15 -10.25 -21.67
C SER A 96 16.92 -10.83 -23.07
N GLU A 97 15.67 -11.11 -23.45
CA GLU A 97 15.32 -11.56 -24.80
C GLU A 97 15.66 -10.52 -25.87
N LEU A 98 15.33 -9.25 -25.63
CA LEU A 98 15.65 -8.16 -26.54
C LEU A 98 17.17 -8.02 -26.72
N GLN A 99 17.94 -8.08 -25.63
CA GLN A 99 19.40 -8.04 -25.68
C GLN A 99 19.97 -9.21 -26.49
N ALA A 100 19.48 -10.42 -26.28
CA ALA A 100 19.92 -11.60 -27.03
C ALA A 100 19.62 -11.48 -28.53
N ARG A 101 18.41 -11.00 -28.90
CA ARG A 101 18.05 -10.77 -30.30
C ARG A 101 18.96 -9.75 -30.98
N LEU A 102 19.23 -8.62 -30.33
CA LEU A 102 20.12 -7.58 -30.85
C LEU A 102 21.56 -8.09 -31.05
N LEU A 103 22.06 -8.93 -30.15
CA LEU A 103 23.38 -9.55 -30.30
C LEU A 103 23.43 -10.51 -31.49
N ILE A 104 22.40 -11.32 -31.68
CA ILE A 104 22.29 -12.25 -32.82
C ILE A 104 22.23 -11.46 -34.14
N GLU A 105 21.45 -10.39 -34.21
CA GLU A 105 21.37 -9.52 -35.39
C GLU A 105 22.71 -8.84 -35.71
N ARG A 106 23.47 -8.44 -34.70
CA ARG A 106 24.76 -7.74 -34.87
C ARG A 106 25.91 -8.67 -35.28
N VAL A 107 25.80 -9.96 -34.99
CA VAL A 107 26.80 -10.99 -35.37
C VAL A 107 26.51 -11.58 -36.76
N ARG A 108 25.31 -11.35 -37.30
CA ARG A 108 24.91 -11.70 -38.66
C ARG A 108 25.39 -10.66 -39.67
#